data_AF-A0A6N9VJU6-F1
#
_entry.id   AF-A0A6N9VJU6-F1
#
_cell.length_a   1.000
_cell.length_b   1.000
_cell.length_c   1.000
_cell.angle_alpha   90.00
_cell.angle_beta   90.00
_cell.angle_gamma   90.00
#
_symmetry.space_group_name_H-M   'P 1'
#
loop_
_entity.id
_entity.type
_entity.pdbx_description
1 polymer ?
#
loop_
_entity_poly.entity_id
_entity_poly.type
_entity_poly.pdbx_seq_one_letter_code
_entity_poly.pdbx_strand_id
1 'polypeptide(L)' 'MDGARTSATAVRWPGRAAGLALACHPGPVVAVTALACALAVGAGLSPARLALAGVAVLTGQLSVGWCNDA' A
#
# COMPACT_ATOMS: atom_id res chain seq x y z
N MET A 1 27.94 36.50 -22.27
CA MET A 1 27.01 36.57 -21.12
C MET A 1 26.00 35.44 -21.32
N ASP A 2 26.43 34.19 -21.09
CA ASP A 2 25.59 33.03 -21.36
C ASP A 2 24.91 32.59 -20.07
N GLY A 3 23.63 32.91 -20.00
CA GLY A 3 22.75 32.61 -18.88
C GLY A 3 22.60 31.10 -18.71
N ALA A 4 23.21 30.56 -17.65
CA ALA A 4 22.95 29.23 -17.15
C ALA A 4 21.46 29.11 -16.79
N ARG A 5 20.67 28.47 -17.66
CA ARG A 5 19.32 28.03 -17.34
C ARG A 5 19.43 26.93 -16.30
N THR A 6 19.27 27.29 -15.03
CA THR A 6 19.02 26.34 -13.95
C THR A 6 17.65 25.70 -14.17
N SER A 7 17.63 24.56 -14.85
CA SER A 7 16.46 23.69 -14.90
C SER A 7 16.18 23.18 -13.49
N ALA A 8 15.24 23.83 -12.79
CA ALA A 8 14.76 23.35 -11.52
C ALA A 8 13.99 22.04 -11.77
N THR A 9 14.51 20.94 -11.23
CA THR A 9 13.84 19.64 -11.25
C THR A 9 12.56 19.76 -10.42
N ALA A 10 11.41 19.91 -11.10
CA ALA A 10 10.13 19.94 -10.42
C ALA A 10 9.91 18.58 -9.74
N VAL A 11 9.88 18.58 -8.40
CA VAL A 11 9.47 17.39 -7.62
C VAL A 11 8.04 17.06 -8.01
N ARG A 12 7.88 15.96 -8.74
CA ARG A 12 6.56 15.39 -9.02
C ARG A 12 6.09 14.69 -7.76
N TRP A 13 5.23 15.37 -7.01
CA TRP A 13 4.54 14.74 -5.91
C TRP A 13 3.72 13.55 -6.44
N PRO A 14 3.86 12.36 -5.85
CA PRO A 14 2.99 11.25 -6.20
C PRO A 14 1.52 11.65 -5.98
N GLY A 15 0.62 11.14 -6.82
CA GLY A 15 -0.81 11.32 -6.59
C GLY A 15 -1.18 10.83 -5.18
N ARG A 16 -2.21 11.44 -4.55
CA ARG A 16 -2.57 11.19 -3.14
C ARG A 16 -2.64 9.70 -2.76
N ALA A 17 -3.16 8.85 -3.64
CA ALA A 17 -3.22 7.40 -3.42
C ALA A 17 -1.84 6.73 -3.36
N ALA A 18 -0.91 7.13 -4.22
CA ALA A 18 0.47 6.64 -4.19
C ALA A 18 1.24 7.20 -2.99
N GLY A 19 0.97 8.44 -2.59
CA GLY A 19 1.49 9.01 -1.33
C GLY A 19 1.03 8.21 -0.12
N LEU A 20 -0.27 7.89 -0.02
CA LEU A 20 -0.83 7.06 1.04
C LEU A 20 -0.27 5.63 1.03
N ALA A 21 -0.05 5.04 -0.15
CA ALA A 21 0.52 3.68 -0.26
C ALA A 21 2.00 3.62 0.15
N LEU A 22 2.76 4.69 -0.08
CA LEU A 22 4.16 4.78 0.36
C LEU A 22 4.27 5.09 1.86
N ALA A 23 3.32 5.85 2.39
CA ALA A 23 3.29 6.24 3.80
C ALA A 23 3.00 5.09 4.76
N CYS A 24 2.49 3.93 4.31
CA CYS A 24 2.16 2.80 5.18
C CYS A 24 3.19 1.63 5.13
N HIS A 25 4.40 1.85 4.60
CA HIS A 25 5.38 0.80 4.25
C HIS A 25 4.73 -0.36 3.48
N PRO A 26 4.72 -0.33 2.13
CA PRO A 26 3.95 -1.29 1.35
C PRO A 26 4.41 -2.75 1.49
N GLY A 27 5.66 -2.98 1.93
CA GLY A 27 6.21 -4.33 2.13
C GLY A 27 5.40 -5.16 3.15
N PRO A 28 5.30 -4.71 4.42
CA PRO A 28 4.43 -5.32 5.42
C PRO A 28 2.98 -5.52 4.96
N VAL A 29 2.37 -4.49 4.36
CA VAL A 29 0.98 -4.54 3.88
C VAL A 29 0.77 -5.71 2.92
N VAL A 30 1.63 -5.82 1.89
CA VAL A 30 1.55 -6.88 0.89
C VAL A 30 1.78 -8.26 1.50
N ALA A 31 2.79 -8.39 2.37
CA ALA A 31 3.13 -9.67 2.98
C ALA A 31 1.99 -10.23 3.84
N VAL A 32 1.39 -9.41 4.71
CA VAL A 32 0.32 -9.84 5.61
C VAL A 32 -0.96 -10.15 4.85
N THR A 33 -1.34 -9.32 3.86
CA THR A 33 -2.52 -9.60 3.03
C THR A 33 -2.35 -10.87 2.20
N ALA A 34 -1.18 -11.09 1.59
CA ALA A 34 -0.90 -12.30 0.83
C ALA A 34 -0.95 -13.57 1.71
N LEU A 35 -0.36 -13.51 2.91
CA LEU A 35 -0.39 -14.60 3.87
C LEU A 35 -1.83 -14.92 4.31
N ALA A 36 -2.64 -13.91 4.61
CA ALA A 36 -4.04 -14.09 4.98
C ALA A 36 -4.87 -14.75 3.85
N CYS A 37 -4.66 -14.31 2.60
CA CYS A 37 -5.29 -14.94 1.44
C CYS A 37 -4.84 -16.41 1.27
N ALA A 38 -3.56 -16.70 1.41
CA ALA A 38 -3.03 -18.05 1.32
C ALA A 38 -3.62 -18.98 2.40
N LEU A 39 -3.74 -18.49 3.64
CA LEU A 39 -4.38 -19.22 4.74
C LEU A 39 -5.87 -19.46 4.47
N ALA A 40 -6.59 -18.46 3.97
CA ALA A 40 -8.00 -18.59 3.62
C ALA A 40 -8.24 -19.62 2.50
N VAL A 41 -7.35 -19.65 1.49
CA VAL A 41 -7.38 -20.68 0.44
C VAL A 41 -7.10 -22.06 1.04
N GLY A 42 -6.05 -22.20 1.86
CA GLY A 42 -5.70 -23.47 2.51
C GLY A 42 -6.80 -23.99 3.45
N ALA A 43 -7.59 -23.10 4.04
CA ALA A 43 -8.75 -23.43 4.87
C ALA A 43 -10.05 -23.70 4.07
N GLY A 44 -10.00 -23.66 2.73
CA GLY A 44 -11.15 -23.97 1.88
C GLY A 44 -12.27 -22.92 1.92
N LEU A 45 -11.95 -21.65 2.19
CA LEU A 45 -12.96 -20.60 2.18
C LEU A 45 -13.55 -20.42 0.78
N SER A 46 -14.86 -20.13 0.72
CA SER A 46 -15.50 -19.73 -0.52
C SER A 46 -14.90 -18.43 -1.07
N PRO A 47 -14.96 -18.17 -2.39
CA PRO A 47 -14.38 -16.95 -2.99
C PRO A 47 -14.87 -15.66 -2.33
N ALA A 48 -16.13 -15.60 -1.93
CA ALA A 48 -16.69 -14.45 -1.21
C ALA A 48 -16.03 -14.25 0.16
N ARG A 49 -15.82 -15.32 0.93
CA ARG A 49 -15.18 -15.25 2.24
C ARG A 49 -13.69 -14.92 2.13
N LEU A 50 -13.01 -15.46 1.12
CA LEU A 50 -11.63 -15.11 0.77
C LEU A 50 -11.51 -13.61 0.49
N ALA A 51 -12.39 -13.08 -0.37
CA ALA A 51 -12.39 -11.66 -0.73
C ALA A 51 -12.66 -10.78 0.50
N LEU A 52 -13.64 -11.13 1.33
CA LEU A 52 -13.94 -10.41 2.57
C LEU A 52 -12.76 -10.41 3.54
N ALA A 53 -12.12 -11.56 3.75
CA ALA A 53 -10.94 -11.66 4.61
C ALA A 53 -9.76 -10.84 4.06
N GLY A 54 -9.48 -10.94 2.76
CA GLY A 54 -8.42 -10.18 2.11
C GLY A 54 -8.63 -8.67 2.21
N VAL A 55 -9.86 -8.19 1.96
CA VAL A 55 -10.21 -6.78 2.12
C VAL A 55 -10.10 -6.33 3.58
N ALA A 56 -10.61 -7.12 4.53
CA ALA A 56 -10.51 -6.79 5.95
C ALA A 56 -9.06 -6.69 6.44
N VAL A 57 -8.19 -7.60 6.00
CA VAL A 57 -6.76 -7.56 6.34
C VAL A 57 -6.06 -6.38 5.66
N LEU A 58 -6.34 -6.13 4.37
CA LEU A 58 -5.77 -5.00 3.64
C LEU A 58 -6.14 -3.66 4.30
N THR A 59 -7.41 -3.44 4.63
CA THR A 59 -7.84 -2.19 5.29
C THR A 59 -7.24 -2.05 6.68
N GLY A 60 -7.12 -3.14 7.44
CA GLY A 60 -6.41 -3.15 8.72
C GLY A 60 -4.93 -2.78 8.59
N GLN A 61 -4.22 -3.35 7.61
CA GLN A 61 -2.81 -3.05 7.35
C GLN A 61 -2.58 -1.60 6.91
N LEU A 62 -3.48 -1.06 6.06
CA LEU A 62 -3.44 0.35 5.69
C LEU A 62 -3.65 1.24 6.91
N SER A 63 -4.63 0.92 7.76
CA SER A 63 -4.87 1.68 9.00
C SER A 63 -3.67 1.66 9.94
N VAL A 64 -3.06 0.50 10.17
CA VAL A 64 -1.88 0.36 11.04
C VAL A 64 -0.69 1.10 10.46
N GLY A 65 -0.40 0.90 9.17
CA GLY A 65 0.74 1.55 8.51
C GLY A 65 0.59 3.07 8.52
N TRP A 66 -0.60 3.62 8.26
CA TRP A 66 -0.81 5.06 8.39
C TRP A 66 -0.70 5.55 9.83
N CYS A 67 -1.23 4.83 10.82
CA CYS A 67 -1.12 5.27 12.21
C CYS A 67 0.32 5.25 12.73
N ASN A 68 1.15 4.33 12.25
CA ASN A 68 2.51 4.12 12.76
C ASN A 68 3.58 4.93 12.01
N ASP A 69 3.35 5.21 10.73
CA ASP A 69 4.36 5.78 9.82
C ASP A 69 3.96 7.15 9.22
N ALA A 70 2.83 7.74 9.67
CA ALA A 70 2.41 9.11 9.30
C ALA A 70 3.38 10.21 9.77
#